data_AF-A0A2H1V785-F1
#
_entry.id   AF-A0A2H1V785-F1
#
_cell.length_a   1.000
_cell.length_b   1.000
_cell.length_c   1.000
_cell.angle_alpha   90.00
_cell.angle_beta   90.00
_cell.angle_gamma   90.00
#
_symmetry.space_group_name_H-M   'P 1'
#
loop_
_entity.id
_entity.type
_entity.pdbx_description
1 polymer ?
#
loop_
_entity_poly.entity_id
_entity_poly.type
_entity_poly.pdbx_seq_one_letter_code
_entity_poly.pdbx_strand_id
1 'polypeptide(L)'
;VLVKLEDYIRSSTQDCVSLIGPVLTAGCSELQEAALLDELLVKLATVLGRIDEEDTSAGEETENFHGIDSRTGHAVLVTICGQLAARARGLEHLLARARDLAAAAALAVHSAEQRIMRDLTEIYKSVVLQLCQMTAWTAGCCKLRCSLGAASERVLAAAVRLYSMLAALVKQIDPVMAQTVRFERLLKLCGKKLSSVTDNLITYLEASQNKETATKLLRETKLIPRLVLEAELFSKRLILLSTKAKLNWQQYLSLGTARDFRIKAPVLQEVLNAQEQADETRDE
;
A
#
# COMPACT_ATOMS: atom_id res chain seq x y z
N VAL A 1 15.48 -11.48 23.76
CA VAL A 1 14.10 -11.35 24.30
C VAL A 1 13.10 -11.20 23.17
N LEU A 2 13.29 -10.25 22.25
CA LEU A 2 12.38 -10.03 21.11
C LEU A 2 12.17 -11.25 20.21
N VAL A 3 13.24 -11.95 19.81
CA VAL A 3 13.11 -13.22 19.05
C VAL A 3 12.21 -14.24 19.77
N LYS A 4 12.36 -14.37 21.09
CA LYS A 4 11.50 -15.27 21.88
C LYS A 4 10.05 -14.81 21.95
N LEU A 5 9.80 -13.49 21.91
CA LEU A 5 8.45 -12.93 21.86
C LEU A 5 7.82 -13.12 20.48
N GLU A 6 8.59 -13.02 19.40
CA GLU A 6 8.12 -13.36 18.04
C GLU A 6 7.76 -14.85 17.94
N ASP A 7 8.64 -15.73 18.42
CA ASP A 7 8.37 -17.17 18.43
C ASP A 7 7.15 -17.51 19.30
N TYR A 8 6.96 -16.79 20.40
CA TYR A 8 5.77 -16.90 21.22
C TYR A 8 4.51 -16.44 20.47
N ILE A 9 4.54 -15.32 19.75
CA ILE A 9 3.40 -14.87 18.92
C ILE A 9 3.10 -15.88 17.80
N ARG A 10 4.12 -16.54 17.22
CA ARG A 10 3.95 -17.55 16.18
C ARG A 10 3.31 -18.84 16.68
N SER A 11 3.76 -19.34 17.83
CA SER A 11 3.42 -20.69 18.33
C SER A 11 2.36 -20.72 19.43
N SER A 12 2.10 -19.60 20.10
CA SER A 12 1.17 -19.57 21.23
C SER A 12 -0.28 -19.71 20.76
N THR A 13 -1.03 -20.54 21.48
CA THR A 13 -2.49 -20.69 21.35
C THR A 13 -3.26 -19.69 22.21
N GLN A 14 -2.56 -18.88 23.03
CA GLN A 14 -3.15 -17.82 23.85
C GLN A 14 -3.31 -16.53 23.03
N ASP A 15 -4.21 -15.65 23.47
CA ASP A 15 -4.40 -14.34 22.84
C ASP A 15 -3.15 -13.45 23.03
N CYS A 16 -2.39 -13.29 21.95
CA CYS A 16 -1.16 -12.51 21.89
C CYS A 16 -1.30 -11.28 20.98
N VAL A 17 -2.52 -10.92 20.55
CA VAL A 17 -2.74 -9.87 19.54
C VAL A 17 -2.21 -8.52 20.01
N SER A 18 -2.34 -8.23 21.31
CA SER A 18 -1.82 -7.00 21.93
C SER A 18 -0.30 -6.87 21.89
N LEU A 19 0.44 -7.99 21.75
CA LEU A 19 1.91 -8.01 21.69
C LEU A 19 2.45 -7.71 20.29
N ILE A 20 1.63 -7.87 19.24
CA ILE A 20 2.06 -7.67 17.85
C ILE A 20 2.56 -6.24 17.62
N GLY A 21 1.80 -5.23 18.07
CA GLY A 21 2.18 -3.82 17.91
C GLY A 21 3.51 -3.47 18.59
N PRO A 22 3.69 -3.77 19.90
CA PRO A 22 4.95 -3.58 20.60
C PRO A 22 6.13 -4.33 19.98
N VAL A 23 5.94 -5.57 19.51
CA VAL A 23 7.02 -6.34 18.88
C VAL A 23 7.42 -5.76 17.53
N LEU A 24 6.46 -5.35 16.69
CA LEU A 24 6.73 -4.62 15.45
C LEU A 24 7.45 -3.29 15.69
N THR A 25 7.09 -2.59 16.77
CA THR A 25 7.73 -1.31 17.12
C THR A 25 9.15 -1.52 17.68
N ALA A 26 9.36 -2.59 18.43
CA ALA A 26 10.62 -2.89 19.10
C ALA A 26 11.63 -3.65 18.21
N GLY A 27 11.25 -4.02 16.99
CA GLY A 27 12.12 -4.70 16.04
C GLY A 27 13.50 -4.03 15.95
N CYS A 28 14.55 -4.74 16.37
CA CYS A 28 15.90 -4.18 16.45
C CYS A 28 16.57 -4.03 15.07
N SER A 29 16.05 -4.68 14.03
CA SER A 29 16.58 -4.66 12.67
C SER A 29 15.45 -4.52 11.66
N GLU A 30 15.67 -3.69 10.63
CA GLU A 30 14.69 -3.49 9.56
C GLU A 30 14.32 -4.80 8.85
N LEU A 31 15.25 -5.76 8.76
CA LEU A 31 15.05 -7.05 8.11
C LEU A 31 14.09 -7.96 8.89
N GLN A 32 14.20 -7.95 10.22
CA GLN A 32 13.40 -8.81 11.08
C GLN A 32 11.95 -8.33 11.15
N GLU A 33 11.76 -7.01 11.32
CA GLU A 33 10.42 -6.41 11.23
C GLU A 33 9.79 -6.68 9.85
N ALA A 34 10.59 -6.64 8.78
CA ALA A 34 10.10 -6.87 7.44
C ALA A 34 9.57 -8.31 7.24
N ALA A 35 10.33 -9.30 7.69
CA ALA A 35 9.90 -10.70 7.65
C ALA A 35 8.61 -10.93 8.45
N LEU A 36 8.53 -10.36 9.66
CA LEU A 36 7.34 -10.47 10.50
C LEU A 36 6.10 -9.82 9.84
N LEU A 37 6.26 -8.64 9.21
CA LEU A 37 5.16 -8.00 8.48
C LEU A 37 4.69 -8.84 7.30
N ASP A 38 5.62 -9.43 6.54
CA ASP A 38 5.27 -10.30 5.40
C ASP A 38 4.51 -11.55 5.88
N GLU A 39 4.99 -12.21 6.95
CA GLU A 39 4.33 -13.35 7.58
C GLU A 39 2.91 -13.01 8.08
N LEU A 40 2.76 -11.87 8.76
CA LEU A 40 1.47 -11.40 9.26
C LEU A 40 0.49 -11.08 8.12
N LEU A 41 0.95 -10.48 7.01
CA LEU A 41 0.11 -10.20 5.85
C LEU A 41 -0.34 -11.49 5.15
N VAL A 42 0.52 -12.52 5.09
CA VAL A 42 0.14 -13.84 4.58
C VAL A 42 -0.94 -14.46 5.48
N LYS A 43 -0.75 -14.44 6.80
CA LYS A 43 -1.77 -14.92 7.75
C LYS A 43 -3.09 -14.14 7.64
N LEU A 44 -3.04 -12.81 7.49
CA LEU A 44 -4.25 -12.02 7.30
C LEU A 44 -4.96 -12.35 5.99
N ALA A 45 -4.23 -12.70 4.93
CA ALA A 45 -4.83 -13.14 3.69
C ALA A 45 -5.62 -14.44 3.85
N THR A 46 -5.15 -15.40 4.64
CA THR A 46 -5.88 -16.65 4.92
C THR A 46 -7.07 -16.45 5.85
N VAL A 47 -7.01 -15.45 6.74
CA VAL A 47 -8.07 -15.19 7.73
C VAL A 47 -9.18 -14.29 7.17
N LEU A 48 -8.81 -13.23 6.45
CA LEU A 48 -9.74 -12.23 5.92
C LEU A 48 -10.14 -12.52 4.45
N GLY A 49 -9.31 -13.26 3.71
CA GLY A 49 -9.45 -13.47 2.28
C GLY A 49 -8.97 -12.27 1.44
N ARG A 50 -8.88 -12.47 0.12
CA ARG A 50 -8.42 -11.48 -0.85
C ARG A 50 -9.55 -10.96 -1.73
N ILE A 51 -9.48 -9.70 -2.13
CA ILE A 51 -10.54 -9.06 -2.94
C ILE A 51 -10.68 -9.72 -4.33
N ASP A 52 -9.57 -10.07 -4.99
CA ASP A 52 -9.54 -10.51 -6.39
C ASP A 52 -9.58 -12.04 -6.59
N GLU A 53 -9.53 -12.84 -5.52
CA GLU A 53 -9.58 -14.30 -5.63
C GLU A 53 -11.04 -14.77 -5.41
N GLU A 54 -11.60 -15.42 -6.44
CA GLU A 54 -12.83 -16.23 -6.34
C GLU A 54 -12.65 -17.39 -5.35
N ASP A 55 -11.40 -17.78 -5.09
CA ASP A 55 -11.06 -18.77 -4.07
C ASP A 55 -11.21 -18.19 -2.65
N THR A 56 -12.21 -18.69 -1.95
CA THR A 56 -12.34 -18.62 -0.50
C THR A 56 -11.28 -19.48 0.20
N SER A 57 -10.01 -19.08 0.12
CA SER A 57 -8.97 -19.54 1.07
C SER A 57 -9.17 -18.97 2.49
N ALA A 58 -10.21 -18.14 2.66
CA ALA A 58 -10.68 -17.63 3.94
C ALA A 58 -11.08 -18.80 4.85
N GLY A 59 -10.29 -19.07 5.88
CA GLY A 59 -10.53 -20.13 6.86
C GLY A 59 -9.60 -21.34 6.78
N GLU A 60 -8.57 -21.33 5.94
CA GLU A 60 -7.53 -22.37 5.98
C GLU A 60 -6.73 -22.32 7.30
N GLU A 61 -6.66 -23.46 7.99
CA GLU A 61 -5.82 -23.61 9.18
C GLU A 61 -4.36 -23.40 8.80
N THR A 62 -3.74 -22.44 9.48
CA THR A 62 -2.36 -22.02 9.25
C THR A 62 -1.55 -22.38 10.48
N GLU A 63 -0.39 -23.02 10.27
CA GLU A 63 0.47 -23.57 11.34
C GLU A 63 1.04 -22.50 12.28
N ASN A 64 0.96 -21.21 11.90
CA ASN A 64 1.49 -20.09 12.66
C ASN A 64 0.40 -19.05 12.99
N PHE A 65 0.62 -18.32 14.08
CA PHE A 65 -0.23 -17.23 14.58
C PHE A 65 -1.66 -17.70 14.93
N HIS A 66 -1.78 -18.69 15.82
CA HIS A 66 -3.08 -19.23 16.23
C HIS A 66 -4.02 -18.20 16.88
N GLY A 67 -3.48 -17.14 17.50
CA GLY A 67 -4.27 -16.03 18.05
C GLY A 67 -4.91 -15.10 17.00
N ILE A 68 -4.60 -15.25 15.71
CA ILE A 68 -5.16 -14.45 14.62
C ILE A 68 -6.29 -15.25 13.94
N ASP A 69 -7.53 -14.86 14.23
CA ASP A 69 -8.76 -15.45 13.71
C ASP A 69 -9.63 -14.38 13.02
N SER A 70 -10.80 -14.78 12.50
CA SER A 70 -11.71 -13.86 11.80
C SER A 70 -12.20 -12.69 12.67
N ARG A 71 -12.17 -12.82 14.00
CA ARG A 71 -12.57 -11.78 14.96
C ARG A 71 -11.42 -10.80 15.20
N THR A 72 -10.18 -11.29 15.28
CA THR A 72 -9.01 -10.48 15.60
C THR A 72 -8.28 -9.92 14.36
N GLY A 73 -8.51 -10.49 13.17
CA GLY A 73 -7.81 -10.13 11.93
C GLY A 73 -7.88 -8.63 11.58
N HIS A 74 -9.05 -7.99 11.74
CA HIS A 74 -9.20 -6.55 11.50
C HIS A 74 -8.42 -5.69 12.50
N ALA A 75 -8.30 -6.12 13.77
CA ALA A 75 -7.52 -5.41 14.78
C ALA A 75 -6.01 -5.51 14.49
N VAL A 76 -5.55 -6.67 14.05
CA VAL A 76 -4.16 -6.86 13.58
C VAL A 76 -3.89 -6.01 12.35
N LEU A 77 -4.81 -5.96 11.37
CA LEU A 77 -4.68 -5.11 10.19
C LEU A 77 -4.54 -3.63 10.57
N VAL A 78 -5.35 -3.13 11.51
CA VAL A 78 -5.23 -1.76 12.03
C VAL A 78 -3.85 -1.51 12.66
N THR A 79 -3.33 -2.50 13.38
CA THR A 79 -2.00 -2.44 14.02
C THR A 79 -0.90 -2.37 12.96
N ILE A 80 -0.96 -3.21 11.92
CA ILE A 80 -0.03 -3.18 10.79
C ILE A 80 -0.07 -1.82 10.08
N CYS A 81 -1.26 -1.30 9.76
CA CYS A 81 -1.38 0.03 9.15
C CYS A 81 -0.84 1.14 10.07
N GLY A 82 -0.97 0.98 11.40
CA GLY A 82 -0.33 1.86 12.38
C GLY A 82 1.20 1.84 12.28
N GLN A 83 1.79 0.66 12.14
CA GLN A 83 3.23 0.49 11.93
C GLN A 83 3.69 1.08 10.59
N LEU A 84 2.95 0.84 9.50
CA LEU A 84 3.21 1.47 8.21
C LEU A 84 3.18 3.00 8.30
N ALA A 85 2.25 3.57 9.08
CA ALA A 85 2.19 5.00 9.31
C ALA A 85 3.40 5.52 10.12
N ALA A 86 3.98 4.72 11.02
CA ALA A 86 5.20 5.05 11.74
C ALA A 86 6.43 5.02 10.83
N ARG A 87 6.59 3.95 10.03
CA ARG A 87 7.62 3.81 9.00
C ARG A 87 7.56 4.96 7.99
N ALA A 88 6.36 5.33 7.55
CA ALA A 88 6.16 6.45 6.64
C ALA A 88 6.68 7.79 7.20
N ARG A 89 6.53 8.07 8.50
CA ARG A 89 7.07 9.29 9.11
C ARG A 89 8.60 9.35 9.04
N GLY A 90 9.27 8.23 9.28
CA GLY A 90 10.73 8.14 9.13
C GLY A 90 11.17 8.41 7.70
N LEU A 91 10.45 7.85 6.74
CA LEU A 91 10.71 8.04 5.31
C LEU A 91 10.43 9.48 4.84
N GLU A 92 9.37 10.12 5.33
CA GLU A 92 9.07 11.54 5.11
C GLU A 92 10.22 12.43 5.64
N HIS A 93 10.79 12.08 6.79
CA HIS A 93 11.96 12.78 7.32
C HIS A 93 13.21 12.59 6.43
N LEU A 94 13.46 11.39 5.93
CA LEU A 94 14.56 11.14 4.98
C LEU A 94 14.39 11.93 3.68
N LEU A 95 13.16 12.02 3.15
CA LEU A 95 12.85 12.85 1.98
C LEU A 95 13.08 14.34 2.25
N ALA A 96 12.65 14.83 3.40
CA ALA A 96 12.91 16.22 3.79
C ALA A 96 14.41 16.50 3.89
N ARG A 97 15.17 15.60 4.52
CA ARG A 97 16.63 15.69 4.62
C ARG A 97 17.30 15.64 3.24
N ALA A 98 16.85 14.79 2.33
CA ALA A 98 17.37 14.70 0.96
C ALA A 98 17.17 16.03 0.21
N ARG A 99 15.98 16.63 0.34
CA ARG A 99 15.69 17.96 -0.23
C ARG A 99 16.61 19.03 0.34
N ASP A 100 16.83 19.04 1.64
CA ASP A 100 17.66 20.05 2.30
C ASP A 100 19.14 19.88 1.92
N LEU A 101 19.63 18.64 1.78
CA LEU A 101 20.97 18.34 1.26
C LEU A 101 21.13 18.72 -0.22
N ALA A 102 20.10 18.51 -1.05
CA ALA A 102 20.12 18.95 -2.44
C ALA A 102 20.22 20.49 -2.55
N ALA A 103 19.51 21.21 -1.68
CA ALA A 103 19.62 22.66 -1.58
C ALA A 103 21.01 23.10 -1.09
N ALA A 104 21.58 22.40 -0.10
CA ALA A 104 22.92 22.68 0.41
C ALA A 104 24.01 22.41 -0.64
N ALA A 105 23.88 21.34 -1.43
CA ALA A 105 24.82 21.02 -2.52
C ALA A 105 24.91 22.16 -3.54
N ALA A 106 23.79 22.79 -3.87
CA ALA A 106 23.74 23.90 -4.82
C ALA A 106 24.48 25.17 -4.35
N LEU A 107 24.76 25.29 -3.05
CA LEU A 107 25.43 26.44 -2.44
C LEU A 107 26.85 26.13 -1.95
N ALA A 108 27.28 24.87 -2.02
CA ALA A 108 28.51 24.40 -1.41
C ALA A 108 29.74 24.65 -2.31
N VAL A 109 30.91 24.81 -1.67
CA VAL A 109 32.21 24.80 -2.36
C VAL A 109 32.52 23.38 -2.84
N HIS A 110 33.21 23.25 -3.97
CA HIS A 110 33.41 21.99 -4.70
C HIS A 110 33.85 20.77 -3.84
N SER A 111 34.70 20.97 -2.83
CA SER A 111 35.14 19.88 -1.94
C SER A 111 34.05 19.38 -0.97
N ALA A 112 33.16 20.27 -0.52
CA ALA A 112 32.01 19.93 0.31
C ALA A 112 30.84 19.42 -0.53
N GLU A 113 30.65 19.98 -1.73
CA GLU A 113 29.64 19.57 -2.71
C GLU A 113 29.75 18.07 -3.01
N GLN A 114 30.95 17.56 -3.31
CA GLN A 114 31.16 16.13 -3.61
C GLN A 114 30.74 15.22 -2.45
N ARG A 115 31.00 15.63 -1.19
CA ARG A 115 30.61 14.86 0.00
C ARG A 115 29.09 14.87 0.18
N ILE A 116 28.47 16.04 0.05
CA ILE A 116 27.01 16.20 0.15
C ILE A 116 26.32 15.37 -0.95
N MET A 117 26.83 15.38 -2.18
CA MET A 117 26.26 14.61 -3.29
C MET A 117 26.37 13.10 -3.06
N ARG A 118 27.48 12.62 -2.48
CA ARG A 118 27.60 11.20 -2.08
C ARG A 118 26.57 10.83 -1.03
N ASP A 119 26.45 11.63 0.03
CA ASP A 119 25.52 11.37 1.13
C ASP A 119 24.05 11.46 0.64
N LEU A 120 23.75 12.40 -0.24
CA LEU A 120 22.46 12.54 -0.93
C LEU A 120 22.12 11.29 -1.75
N THR A 121 23.10 10.75 -2.48
CA THR A 121 22.94 9.54 -3.28
C THR A 121 22.58 8.35 -2.40
N GLU A 122 23.26 8.17 -1.27
CA GLU A 122 22.98 7.08 -0.32
C GLU A 122 21.60 7.24 0.35
N ILE A 123 21.20 8.46 0.68
CA ILE A 123 19.84 8.71 1.19
C ILE A 123 18.79 8.36 0.15
N TYR A 124 18.95 8.76 -1.12
CA TYR A 124 17.99 8.39 -2.15
C TYR A 124 17.97 6.88 -2.43
N LYS A 125 19.10 6.19 -2.41
CA LYS A 125 19.13 4.70 -2.48
C LYS A 125 18.32 4.08 -1.35
N SER A 126 18.52 4.54 -0.12
CA SER A 126 17.76 4.08 1.05
C SER A 126 16.25 4.36 0.90
N VAL A 127 15.89 5.59 0.52
CA VAL A 127 14.50 5.99 0.27
C VAL A 127 13.83 5.11 -0.80
N VAL A 128 14.51 4.83 -1.91
CA VAL A 128 13.99 3.97 -2.98
C VAL A 128 13.76 2.54 -2.49
N LEU A 129 14.70 1.97 -1.73
CA LEU A 129 14.56 0.62 -1.16
C LEU A 129 13.40 0.55 -0.15
N GLN A 130 13.33 1.51 0.77
CA GLN A 130 12.25 1.58 1.74
C GLN A 130 10.88 1.79 1.07
N LEU A 131 10.80 2.62 0.03
CA LEU A 131 9.56 2.78 -0.75
C LEU A 131 9.15 1.52 -1.49
N CYS A 132 10.10 0.72 -1.99
CA CYS A 132 9.78 -0.59 -2.58
C CYS A 132 9.07 -1.49 -1.56
N GLN A 133 9.63 -1.55 -0.34
CA GLN A 133 9.08 -2.37 0.74
C GLN A 133 7.72 -1.85 1.22
N MET A 134 7.61 -0.53 1.45
CA MET A 134 6.35 0.12 1.78
C MET A 134 5.27 -0.11 0.72
N THR A 135 5.66 -0.13 -0.56
CA THR A 135 4.73 -0.43 -1.66
C THR A 135 4.22 -1.86 -1.58
N ALA A 136 5.08 -2.83 -1.30
CA ALA A 136 4.70 -4.22 -1.16
C ALA A 136 3.72 -4.43 0.00
N TRP A 137 4.01 -3.90 1.19
CA TRP A 137 3.14 -4.03 2.36
C TRP A 137 1.80 -3.30 2.21
N THR A 138 1.83 -2.08 1.66
CA THR A 138 0.59 -1.33 1.42
C THR A 138 -0.27 -2.04 0.39
N ALA A 139 0.31 -2.55 -0.70
CA ALA A 139 -0.41 -3.37 -1.67
C ALA A 139 -0.94 -4.67 -1.05
N GLY A 140 -0.19 -5.31 -0.15
CA GLY A 140 -0.64 -6.46 0.64
C GLY A 140 -1.90 -6.12 1.44
N CYS A 141 -1.90 -5.01 2.18
CA CYS A 141 -3.05 -4.53 2.93
C CYS A 141 -4.26 -4.25 2.01
N CYS A 142 -4.04 -3.58 0.88
CA CYS A 142 -5.10 -3.22 -0.06
C CYS A 142 -5.74 -4.44 -0.76
N LYS A 143 -5.06 -5.59 -0.81
CA LYS A 143 -5.61 -6.83 -1.37
C LYS A 143 -6.55 -7.56 -0.41
N LEU A 144 -6.49 -7.25 0.88
CA LEU A 144 -7.28 -7.94 1.89
C LEU A 144 -8.74 -7.47 1.87
N ARG A 145 -9.68 -8.39 2.04
CA ARG A 145 -11.05 -8.02 2.34
C ARG A 145 -11.08 -7.36 3.72
N CYS A 146 -11.73 -6.22 3.83
CA CYS A 146 -11.86 -5.50 5.10
C CYS A 146 -13.27 -4.97 5.27
N SER A 147 -13.81 -5.09 6.49
CA SER A 147 -15.08 -4.48 6.83
C SER A 147 -14.98 -2.95 6.77
N LEU A 148 -16.09 -2.31 6.45
CA LEU A 148 -16.21 -0.87 6.58
C LEU A 148 -15.97 -0.46 8.06
N GLY A 149 -15.21 0.62 8.26
CA GLY A 149 -14.85 1.13 9.58
C GLY A 149 -13.36 1.42 9.73
N ALA A 150 -12.81 1.19 10.93
CA ALA A 150 -11.45 1.60 11.27
C ALA A 150 -10.37 0.90 10.42
N ALA A 151 -10.58 -0.36 10.03
CA ALA A 151 -9.62 -1.11 9.22
C ALA A 151 -9.51 -0.53 7.80
N SER A 152 -10.64 -0.38 7.09
CA SER A 152 -10.64 0.18 5.73
C SER A 152 -10.16 1.64 5.70
N GLU A 153 -10.51 2.47 6.69
CA GLU A 153 -10.01 3.84 6.80
C GLU A 153 -8.48 3.88 6.94
N ARG A 154 -7.90 2.98 7.75
CA ARG A 154 -6.45 2.89 7.95
C ARG A 154 -5.71 2.38 6.71
N VAL A 155 -6.28 1.42 5.99
CA VAL A 155 -5.73 0.93 4.72
C VAL A 155 -5.74 2.04 3.66
N LEU A 156 -6.87 2.74 3.50
CA LEU A 156 -6.96 3.90 2.59
C LEU A 156 -5.95 5.00 2.98
N ALA A 157 -5.81 5.31 4.27
CA ALA A 157 -4.84 6.29 4.75
C ALA A 157 -3.39 5.90 4.45
N ALA A 158 -3.05 4.60 4.58
CA ALA A 158 -1.74 4.08 4.21
C ALA A 158 -1.47 4.24 2.71
N ALA A 159 -2.44 3.90 1.86
CA ALA A 159 -2.36 4.07 0.40
C ALA A 159 -2.20 5.54 -0.01
N VAL A 160 -2.99 6.44 0.59
CA VAL A 160 -2.89 7.90 0.37
C VAL A 160 -1.48 8.39 0.68
N ARG A 161 -0.94 7.99 1.84
CA ARG A 161 0.38 8.43 2.28
C ARG A 161 1.49 7.88 1.40
N LEU A 162 1.39 6.62 0.97
CA LEU A 162 2.33 6.02 0.02
C LEU A 162 2.38 6.81 -1.29
N TYR A 163 1.24 7.09 -1.91
CA TYR A 163 1.20 7.87 -3.16
C TYR A 163 1.75 9.28 -2.97
N SER A 164 1.47 9.92 -1.83
CA SER A 164 2.02 11.24 -1.52
C SER A 164 3.56 11.22 -1.40
N MET A 165 4.13 10.21 -0.74
CA MET A 165 5.58 10.03 -0.64
C MET A 165 6.23 9.71 -2.00
N LEU A 166 5.60 8.86 -2.81
CA LEU A 166 6.03 8.58 -4.19
C LEU A 166 6.03 9.86 -5.03
N ALA A 167 4.97 10.65 -4.95
CA ALA A 167 4.88 11.93 -5.64
C ALA A 167 5.95 12.92 -5.14
N ALA A 168 6.25 12.93 -3.84
CA ALA A 168 7.29 13.78 -3.25
C ALA A 168 8.69 13.39 -3.75
N LEU A 169 9.03 12.09 -3.78
CA LEU A 169 10.30 11.61 -4.32
C LEU A 169 10.48 12.02 -5.78
N VAL A 170 9.49 11.75 -6.63
CA VAL A 170 9.54 12.08 -8.07
C VAL A 170 9.67 13.59 -8.30
N LYS A 171 9.12 14.42 -7.41
CA LYS A 171 9.25 15.88 -7.50
C LYS A 171 10.68 16.36 -7.22
N GLN A 172 11.38 15.69 -6.29
CA GLN A 172 12.67 16.14 -5.77
C GLN A 172 13.86 15.54 -6.52
N ILE A 173 13.71 14.34 -7.09
CA ILE A 173 14.79 13.63 -7.76
C ILE A 173 15.01 14.17 -9.18
N ASP A 174 16.26 14.39 -9.56
CA ASP A 174 16.65 14.73 -10.94
C ASP A 174 16.88 13.47 -11.81
N PRO A 175 16.87 13.60 -13.15
CA PRO A 175 17.05 12.47 -14.05
C PRO A 175 18.34 11.66 -13.89
N VAL A 176 19.44 12.32 -13.49
CA VAL A 176 20.75 11.66 -13.34
C VAL A 176 20.71 10.84 -12.05
N MET A 177 20.30 11.47 -10.94
CA MET A 177 20.16 10.78 -9.66
C MET A 177 19.18 9.60 -9.75
N ALA A 178 18.05 9.77 -10.42
CA ALA A 178 17.07 8.70 -10.61
C ALA A 178 17.66 7.44 -11.29
N GLN A 179 18.57 7.62 -12.25
CA GLN A 179 19.29 6.49 -12.86
C GLN A 179 20.31 5.89 -11.90
N THR A 180 21.08 6.73 -11.20
CA THR A 180 22.09 6.29 -10.23
C THR A 180 21.49 5.42 -9.11
N VAL A 181 20.29 5.77 -8.64
CA VAL A 181 19.61 5.06 -7.54
C VAL A 181 18.75 3.88 -8.02
N ARG A 182 18.79 3.56 -9.32
CA ARG A 182 17.97 2.50 -9.95
C ARG A 182 16.47 2.65 -9.69
N PHE A 183 15.97 3.88 -9.83
CA PHE A 183 14.58 4.26 -9.56
C PHE A 183 13.55 3.39 -10.30
N GLU A 184 13.89 2.85 -11.46
CA GLU A 184 13.04 1.94 -12.25
C GLU A 184 12.52 0.73 -11.46
N ARG A 185 13.29 0.20 -10.50
CA ARG A 185 12.85 -0.92 -9.66
C ARG A 185 11.57 -0.56 -8.87
N LEU A 186 11.50 0.67 -8.35
CA LEU A 186 10.33 1.15 -7.62
C LEU A 186 9.14 1.30 -8.56
N LEU A 187 9.35 1.83 -9.77
CA LEU A 187 8.28 2.01 -10.77
C LEU A 187 7.61 0.69 -11.17
N LYS A 188 8.37 -0.40 -11.28
CA LYS A 188 7.82 -1.74 -11.56
C LYS A 188 6.86 -2.23 -10.48
N LEU A 189 6.98 -1.75 -9.24
CA LEU A 189 6.12 -2.10 -8.12
C LEU A 189 4.95 -1.13 -7.98
N CYS A 190 5.19 0.18 -7.99
CA CYS A 190 4.18 1.20 -7.70
C CYS A 190 3.38 1.68 -8.92
N GLY A 191 3.79 1.29 -10.12
CA GLY A 191 3.06 1.57 -11.35
C GLY A 191 1.78 0.74 -11.47
N LYS A 192 1.69 -0.11 -12.50
CA LYS A 192 0.49 -0.91 -12.81
C LYS A 192 -0.04 -1.74 -11.63
N LYS A 193 0.85 -2.40 -10.86
CA LYS A 193 0.43 -3.31 -9.78
C LYS A 193 -0.29 -2.58 -8.65
N LEU A 194 0.30 -1.51 -8.11
CA LEU A 194 -0.31 -0.75 -7.02
C LEU A 194 -1.60 -0.06 -7.49
N SER A 195 -1.64 0.50 -8.70
CA SER A 195 -2.84 1.10 -9.27
C SER A 195 -3.99 0.09 -9.35
N SER A 196 -3.76 -1.08 -9.95
CA SER A 196 -4.79 -2.13 -10.07
C SER A 196 -5.31 -2.56 -8.70
N VAL A 197 -4.42 -2.80 -7.73
CA VAL A 197 -4.81 -3.23 -6.39
C VAL A 197 -5.64 -2.15 -5.68
N THR A 198 -5.25 -0.89 -5.83
CA THR A 198 -5.97 0.25 -5.23
C THR A 198 -7.34 0.45 -5.87
N ASP A 199 -7.42 0.25 -7.18
CA ASP A 199 -8.66 0.33 -7.96
C ASP A 199 -9.67 -0.76 -7.56
N ASN A 200 -9.19 -1.98 -7.33
CA ASN A 200 -9.98 -3.10 -6.84
C ASN A 200 -10.46 -2.86 -5.41
N LEU A 201 -9.60 -2.32 -4.53
CA LEU A 201 -9.99 -1.91 -3.17
C LEU A 201 -11.12 -0.87 -3.20
N ILE A 202 -10.98 0.19 -4.01
CA ILE A 202 -12.02 1.22 -4.14
C ILE A 202 -13.35 0.58 -4.55
N THR A 203 -13.31 -0.27 -5.59
CA THR A 203 -14.51 -0.96 -6.10
C THR A 203 -15.15 -1.86 -5.05
N TYR A 204 -14.35 -2.61 -4.31
CA TYR A 204 -14.80 -3.49 -3.23
C TYR A 204 -15.46 -2.71 -2.10
N LEU A 205 -14.84 -1.60 -1.66
CA LEU A 205 -15.40 -0.78 -0.59
C LEU A 205 -16.73 -0.16 -1.05
N GLU A 206 -16.80 0.38 -2.27
CA GLU A 206 -18.02 0.95 -2.85
C GLU A 206 -19.15 -0.09 -3.01
N ALA A 207 -18.83 -1.32 -3.41
CA ALA A 207 -19.81 -2.40 -3.52
C ALA A 207 -20.34 -2.84 -2.14
N SER A 208 -19.45 -2.95 -1.15
CA SER A 208 -19.80 -3.28 0.24
C SER A 208 -20.68 -2.22 0.90
N GLN A 209 -20.65 -1.00 0.37
CA GLN A 209 -21.36 0.19 0.83
C GLN A 209 -22.81 0.29 0.36
N ASN A 210 -23.16 -0.25 -0.81
CA ASN A 210 -24.53 -0.18 -1.37
C ASN A 210 -25.60 -0.86 -0.49
N LYS A 211 -25.19 -1.61 0.55
CA LYS A 211 -26.06 -2.24 1.55
C LYS A 211 -26.39 -1.31 2.74
N GLU A 212 -25.72 -0.17 2.89
CA GLU A 212 -25.90 0.79 3.99
C GLU A 212 -26.36 2.19 3.52
N THR A 213 -27.01 2.96 4.41
CA THR A 213 -27.65 4.25 4.11
C THR A 213 -26.67 5.31 3.59
N ALA A 214 -27.12 6.12 2.61
CA ALA A 214 -26.31 7.11 1.88
C ALA A 214 -25.43 8.07 2.72
N THR A 215 -25.82 8.37 3.95
CA THR A 215 -25.10 9.25 4.87
C THR A 215 -23.90 8.61 5.57
N LYS A 216 -23.89 7.27 5.71
CA LYS A 216 -22.71 6.53 6.18
C LYS A 216 -21.64 6.43 5.08
N LEU A 217 -22.08 6.34 3.82
CA LEU A 217 -21.21 6.27 2.63
C LEU A 217 -20.11 7.34 2.64
N LEU A 218 -20.49 8.60 2.81
CA LEU A 218 -19.54 9.74 2.75
C LEU A 218 -18.56 9.78 3.92
N ARG A 219 -18.92 9.21 5.08
CA ARG A 219 -18.05 9.23 6.26
C ARG A 219 -16.93 8.20 6.16
N GLU A 220 -17.25 7.02 5.63
CA GLU A 220 -16.35 5.88 5.62
C GLU A 220 -15.42 5.83 4.40
N THR A 221 -15.75 6.55 3.32
CA THR A 221 -14.90 6.66 2.10
C THR A 221 -14.36 8.05 1.80
N LYS A 222 -14.41 8.98 2.74
CA LYS A 222 -13.89 10.35 2.59
C LYS A 222 -12.44 10.44 2.06
N LEU A 223 -11.65 9.38 2.22
CA LEU A 223 -10.27 9.31 1.76
C LEU A 223 -10.11 8.88 0.29
N ILE A 224 -11.12 8.28 -0.34
CA ILE A 224 -11.04 7.81 -1.74
C ILE A 224 -10.72 8.98 -2.70
N PRO A 225 -11.41 10.13 -2.65
CA PRO A 225 -11.06 11.26 -3.53
C PRO A 225 -9.61 11.73 -3.35
N ARG A 226 -9.11 11.71 -2.09
CA ARG A 226 -7.73 12.08 -1.79
C ARG A 226 -6.74 11.04 -2.32
N LEU A 227 -7.08 9.76 -2.24
CA LEU A 227 -6.26 8.67 -2.76
C LEU A 227 -6.08 8.79 -4.27
N VAL A 228 -7.18 9.00 -4.99
CA VAL A 228 -7.18 9.23 -6.45
C VAL A 228 -6.33 10.46 -6.79
N LEU A 229 -6.51 11.57 -6.07
CA LEU A 229 -5.74 12.78 -6.27
C LEU A 229 -4.22 12.55 -6.12
N GLU A 230 -3.78 11.89 -5.04
CA GLU A 230 -2.35 11.63 -4.82
C GLU A 230 -1.77 10.67 -5.87
N ALA A 231 -2.52 9.65 -6.31
CA ALA A 231 -2.12 8.75 -7.38
C ALA A 231 -1.94 9.47 -8.73
N GLU A 232 -2.80 10.45 -9.02
CA GLU A 232 -2.71 11.29 -10.21
C GLU A 232 -1.55 12.28 -10.15
N LEU A 233 -1.32 12.88 -8.97
CA LEU A 233 -0.17 13.75 -8.76
C LEU A 233 1.14 12.99 -8.95
N PHE A 234 1.22 11.74 -8.47
CA PHE A 234 2.35 10.86 -8.72
C PHE A 234 2.53 10.62 -10.24
N SER A 235 1.48 10.18 -10.93
CA SER A 235 1.50 9.90 -12.37
C SER A 235 1.93 11.12 -13.19
N LYS A 236 1.33 12.29 -12.92
CA LYS A 236 1.67 13.56 -13.56
C LYS A 236 3.14 13.93 -13.35
N ARG A 237 3.64 13.84 -12.13
CA ARG A 237 5.05 14.16 -11.83
C ARG A 237 5.99 13.17 -12.51
N LEU A 238 5.62 11.89 -12.58
CA LEU A 238 6.44 10.88 -13.23
C LEU A 238 6.52 11.12 -14.74
N ILE A 239 5.41 11.49 -15.38
CA ILE A 239 5.39 11.88 -16.79
C ILE A 239 6.35 13.05 -17.04
N LEU A 240 6.29 14.11 -16.21
CA LEU A 240 7.18 15.26 -16.33
C LEU A 240 8.66 14.88 -16.16
N LEU A 241 8.97 14.03 -15.17
CA LEU A 241 10.33 13.55 -14.93
C LEU A 241 10.82 12.68 -16.10
N SER A 242 9.97 11.78 -16.60
CA SER A 242 10.25 10.90 -17.75
C SER A 242 10.60 11.71 -19.00
N THR A 243 9.83 12.76 -19.28
CA THR A 243 10.08 13.67 -20.41
C THR A 243 11.42 14.40 -20.25
N LYS A 244 11.74 14.88 -19.03
CA LYS A 244 13.05 15.51 -18.74
C LYS A 244 14.20 14.53 -18.89
N ALA A 245 14.02 13.28 -18.45
CA ALA A 245 15.03 12.23 -18.53
C ALA A 245 15.20 11.65 -19.94
N LYS A 246 14.25 11.88 -20.85
CA LYS A 246 14.15 11.20 -22.16
C LYS A 246 14.14 9.67 -22.04
N LEU A 247 13.63 9.16 -20.92
CA LEU A 247 13.46 7.74 -20.65
C LEU A 247 11.97 7.41 -20.72
N ASN A 248 11.63 6.18 -21.10
CA ASN A 248 10.23 5.74 -21.17
C ASN A 248 9.75 5.18 -19.82
N TRP A 249 9.72 6.00 -18.77
CA TRP A 249 9.17 5.59 -17.46
C TRP A 249 7.65 5.61 -17.42
N GLN A 250 7.02 6.31 -18.37
CA GLN A 250 5.56 6.36 -18.53
C GLN A 250 4.96 4.96 -18.77
N GLN A 251 5.71 4.04 -19.39
CA GLN A 251 5.26 2.66 -19.63
C GLN A 251 4.89 1.88 -18.35
N TYR A 252 5.42 2.29 -17.20
CA TYR A 252 5.12 1.65 -15.92
C TYR A 252 3.82 2.16 -15.29
N LEU A 253 3.31 3.32 -15.73
CA LEU A 253 2.04 3.82 -15.24
C LEU A 253 0.89 2.99 -15.78
N SER A 254 -0.16 2.87 -14.97
CA SER A 254 -1.45 2.41 -15.47
C SER A 254 -2.14 3.56 -16.19
N LEU A 255 -2.87 3.24 -17.26
CA LEU A 255 -3.92 4.12 -17.78
C LEU A 255 -5.05 4.05 -16.74
N GLY A 256 -5.06 4.98 -15.79
CA GLY A 256 -5.90 4.88 -14.61
C GLY A 256 -7.39 4.76 -14.94
N THR A 257 -8.02 3.67 -14.51
CA THR A 257 -9.46 3.42 -14.74
C THR A 257 -10.33 3.93 -13.59
N ALA A 258 -9.75 4.55 -12.56
CA ALA A 258 -10.45 5.06 -11.36
C ALA A 258 -11.56 6.07 -11.64
N ARG A 259 -11.46 6.83 -12.72
CA ARG A 259 -12.43 7.87 -13.10
C ARG A 259 -13.12 7.61 -14.45
N ASP A 260 -12.76 6.53 -15.14
CA ASP A 260 -13.39 6.16 -16.41
C ASP A 260 -14.69 5.39 -16.18
N PHE A 261 -15.48 5.20 -17.25
CA PHE A 261 -16.66 4.33 -17.24
C PHE A 261 -16.27 2.90 -16.83
N ARG A 262 -16.29 2.62 -15.53
CA ARG A 262 -16.08 1.28 -14.98
C ARG A 262 -17.32 0.44 -15.21
N ILE A 263 -17.24 -0.47 -16.16
CA ILE A 263 -18.20 -1.57 -16.23
C ILE A 263 -17.90 -2.48 -15.05
N LYS A 264 -18.78 -2.46 -14.04
CA LYS A 264 -18.69 -3.35 -12.89
C LYS A 264 -19.06 -4.76 -13.34
N ALA A 265 -18.10 -5.49 -13.93
CA ALA A 265 -18.28 -6.86 -14.42
C ALA A 265 -19.05 -7.77 -13.45
N PRO A 266 -18.78 -7.80 -12.13
CA PRO A 266 -19.55 -8.63 -11.20
C PRO A 266 -21.01 -8.18 -11.06
N VAL A 267 -21.28 -6.87 -11.00
CA VAL A 267 -22.66 -6.34 -10.96
C VAL A 267 -23.38 -6.58 -12.28
N LEU A 268 -22.66 -6.43 -13.40
CA LEU A 268 -23.19 -6.74 -14.73
C LEU A 268 -23.56 -8.21 -14.80
N GLN A 269 -22.72 -9.11 -14.29
CA GLN A 269 -22.96 -10.53 -14.30
C GLN A 269 -24.10 -10.94 -13.35
N GLU A 270 -24.22 -10.31 -12.18
CA GLU A 270 -25.40 -10.45 -11.32
C GLU A 270 -26.69 -10.01 -12.02
N VAL A 271 -26.68 -8.90 -12.75
CA VAL A 271 -27.84 -8.40 -13.50
C VAL A 271 -28.18 -9.32 -14.69
N LEU A 272 -27.16 -9.80 -15.42
CA LEU A 272 -27.35 -10.75 -16.52
C LEU A 272 -27.93 -12.08 -16.02
N ASN A 273 -27.37 -12.63 -14.93
CA ASN A 273 -27.88 -13.86 -14.32
C ASN A 273 -29.32 -13.68 -13.77
N ALA A 274 -29.64 -12.50 -13.22
CA ALA A 274 -30.99 -12.20 -12.75
C ALA A 274 -32.00 -12.03 -13.90
N GLN A 275 -31.57 -11.54 -15.07
CA GLN A 275 -32.41 -11.52 -16.28
C GLN A 275 -32.64 -12.94 -16.83
N GLU A 276 -31.61 -13.78 -16.89
CA GLU A 276 -31.73 -15.16 -17.36
C GLU A 276 -32.72 -15.97 -16.49
N GLN A 277 -32.66 -15.83 -15.16
CA GLN A 277 -33.62 -16.47 -14.24
C GLN A 277 -35.05 -15.91 -14.37
N ALA A 278 -35.20 -14.63 -14.74
CA ALA A 278 -36.51 -14.01 -14.93
C ALA A 278 -37.18 -14.40 -16.26
N ASP A 279 -36.40 -14.72 -17.30
CA ASP A 279 -36.92 -15.24 -18.56
C ASP A 279 -37.26 -16.74 -18.44
N GLU A 280 -36.46 -17.54 -17.71
CA GLU A 280 -36.77 -18.96 -17.46
C GLU A 280 -38.08 -19.17 -16.68
N THR A 281 -38.43 -18.26 -15.76
CA THR A 281 -39.67 -18.32 -14.97
C THR A 281 -40.90 -17.78 -15.71
N ARG A 282 -40.73 -17.21 -16.91
CA ARG A 282 -41.81 -16.65 -17.72
C ARG A 282 -42.28 -17.59 -18.84
N ASP A 283 -41.48 -18.60 -19.14
CA ASP A 283 -41.75 -19.63 -20.16
C ASP A 283 -42.25 -20.97 -19.54
N GLU A 284 -42.52 -21.02 -18.22
CA GLU A 284 -43.32 -22.05 -17.53
C GLU A 284 -44.76 -21.58 -17.23
#